data_AF-A0AAN8IFG9-F1
#
_entry.id   AF-A0AAN8IFG9-F1
#
_cell.length_a   1.000
_cell.length_b   1.000
_cell.length_c   1.000
_cell.angle_alpha   90.00
_cell.angle_beta   90.00
_cell.angle_gamma   90.00
#
_symmetry.space_group_name_H-M   'P 1'
#
loop_
_entity.id
_entity.type
_entity.pdbx_description
1 polymer ?
#
loop_
_entity_poly.entity_id
_entity_poly.type
_entity_poly.pdbx_seq_one_letter_code
_entity_poly.pdbx_strand_id
1 'polypeptide(L)'
;RLYKAIARIAEEDYLEVEVAQKLREYCESSCSESLELLDFCYREDNSQTLKLLTAQLPHWGYQNCLSLAVMANHKPFLAHPCCQRLLAELWHGSLRVRR
;
A
#
# COMPACT_ATOMS: atom_id res chain seq x y z
N ARG A 1 6.03 2.64 4.72
CA ARG A 1 6.14 2.13 6.12
C ARG A 1 7.50 2.43 6.73
N LEU A 2 8.59 1.93 6.16
CA LEU A 2 9.95 2.07 6.71
C LEU A 2 10.36 3.53 6.88
N TYR A 3 10.22 4.36 5.84
CA TYR A 3 10.52 5.79 5.93
C TYR A 3 9.80 6.50 7.09
N LYS A 4 8.49 6.26 7.29
CA LYS A 4 7.75 6.83 8.43
C LYS A 4 8.29 6.37 9.79
N ALA A 5 8.64 5.10 9.90
CA ALA A 5 9.17 4.54 11.15
C ALA A 5 10.55 5.11 11.48
N ILE A 6 11.44 5.21 10.48
CA ILE A 6 12.79 5.76 10.65
C ILE A 6 12.71 7.26 10.91
N ALA A 7 11.85 8.00 10.20
CA ALA A 7 11.65 9.43 10.43
C ALA A 7 11.23 9.72 11.88
N ARG A 8 10.33 8.90 12.44
CA ARG A 8 9.90 9.02 13.84
C ARG A 8 11.07 8.78 14.81
N ILE A 9 11.91 7.77 14.55
CA ILE A 9 13.09 7.49 15.38
C ILE A 9 14.08 8.66 15.29
N ALA A 10 14.32 9.19 14.10
CA ALA A 10 15.19 10.35 13.88
C ALA A 10 14.64 11.63 14.53
N GLU A 11 13.32 11.81 14.66
CA GLU A 11 12.74 12.95 15.40
C GLU A 11 12.89 12.85 16.91
N GLU A 12 12.93 11.63 17.45
CA GLU A 12 13.18 11.40 18.87
C GLU A 12 14.63 11.81 19.23
N ASP A 13 15.54 11.78 18.26
CA ASP A 13 16.87 12.38 18.35
C ASP A 13 16.87 13.80 17.76
N TYR A 14 16.69 14.82 18.61
CA TYR A 14 16.60 16.24 18.20
C TYR A 14 17.77 16.75 17.33
N LEU A 15 18.86 15.97 17.19
CA LEU A 15 19.99 16.26 16.30
C LEU A 15 19.72 15.89 14.82
N GLU A 16 18.71 15.07 14.53
CA GLU A 16 18.47 14.51 13.18
C GLU A 16 17.18 15.03 12.51
N VAL A 17 16.69 16.20 12.90
CA VAL A 17 15.43 16.77 12.37
C VAL A 17 15.43 16.90 10.84
N GLU A 18 16.55 17.31 10.23
CA GLU A 18 16.66 17.41 8.76
C GLU A 18 16.57 16.04 8.07
N VAL A 19 17.13 15.00 8.70
CA VAL A 19 17.06 13.62 8.19
C VAL A 19 15.62 13.12 8.25
N ALA A 20 14.94 13.34 9.37
CA ALA A 20 13.54 12.99 9.51
C ALA A 20 12.64 13.66 8.46
N GLN A 21 12.90 14.94 8.15
CA GLN A 21 12.18 15.64 7.09
C GLN A 21 12.40 14.99 5.71
N LYS A 22 13.66 14.72 5.33
CA LYS A 22 13.97 14.04 4.05
C LYS A 22 13.30 12.66 3.95
N LEU A 23 13.28 11.91 5.06
CA LEU A 23 12.60 10.62 5.11
C LEU A 23 11.08 10.74 4.91
N ARG A 24 10.45 11.81 5.40
CA ARG A 24 9.03 12.09 5.13
C ARG A 24 8.79 12.39 3.66
N GLU A 25 9.63 13.22 3.05
CA GLU A 25 9.56 13.56 1.62
C GLU A 25 9.68 12.29 0.74
N TYR A 26 10.65 11.42 1.04
CA TYR A 26 10.77 10.12 0.36
C TYR A 26 9.59 9.19 0.61
N CYS A 27 8.98 9.25 1.80
CA CYS A 27 7.76 8.50 2.05
C CYS A 27 6.60 8.98 1.18
N GLU A 28 6.46 10.29 1.01
CA GLU A 28 5.40 10.89 0.20
C GLU A 28 5.58 10.57 -1.28
N SER A 29 6.79 10.73 -1.83
CA SER A 29 7.08 10.40 -3.23
C SER A 29 6.81 8.92 -3.52
N SER A 30 7.33 8.02 -2.69
CA SER A 30 7.13 6.58 -2.84
C SER A 30 5.64 6.20 -2.70
N CYS A 31 4.90 6.87 -1.83
CA CYS A 31 3.46 6.66 -1.72
C CYS A 31 2.71 7.11 -2.98
N SER A 32 3.09 8.23 -3.60
CA SER A 32 2.50 8.68 -4.88
C SER A 32 2.79 7.69 -6.00
N GLU A 33 4.06 7.32 -6.18
CA GLU A 33 4.50 6.38 -7.21
C GLU A 33 3.81 5.02 -7.07
N SER A 34 3.66 4.51 -5.84
CA SER A 34 2.95 3.25 -5.60
C SER A 34 1.47 3.31 -5.99
N LEU A 35 0.82 4.47 -5.83
CA LEU A 35 -0.58 4.68 -6.19
C LEU A 35 -0.74 4.78 -7.71
N GLU A 36 0.17 5.51 -8.37
CA GLU A 36 0.21 5.62 -9.83
C GLU A 36 0.47 4.26 -10.50
N LEU A 37 1.40 3.47 -9.94
CA LEU A 37 1.66 2.12 -10.42
C LEU A 37 0.43 1.22 -10.26
N LEU A 38 -0.29 1.33 -9.14
CA LEU A 38 -1.51 0.57 -8.93
C LEU A 38 -2.59 0.91 -9.95
N ASP A 39 -2.81 2.21 -10.19
CA ASP A 39 -3.77 2.69 -11.17
C ASP A 39 -3.39 2.24 -12.59
N PHE A 40 -2.10 2.33 -12.95
CA PHE A 40 -1.59 1.81 -14.20
C PHE A 40 -1.88 0.32 -14.37
N CYS A 41 -1.46 -0.52 -13.41
CA CYS A 41 -1.72 -1.96 -13.47
C CYS A 41 -3.22 -2.28 -13.57
N TYR A 42 -4.06 -1.54 -12.83
CA TYR A 42 -5.50 -1.76 -12.84
C TYR A 42 -6.14 -1.45 -14.19
N ARG A 43 -5.70 -0.37 -14.84
CA ARG A 43 -6.15 0.01 -16.19
C ARG A 43 -5.75 -1.03 -17.25
N GLU A 44 -4.56 -1.61 -17.11
CA GLU A 44 -4.05 -2.63 -18.03
C GLU A 44 -4.77 -3.98 -17.87
N ASP A 45 -4.80 -4.53 -16.64
CA ASP A 45 -5.52 -5.77 -16.36
C ASP A 45 -6.06 -5.78 -14.92
N ASN A 46 -7.37 -5.58 -14.84
CA ASN A 46 -8.15 -5.63 -13.62
C ASN A 46 -8.02 -6.96 -12.85
N SER A 47 -7.99 -8.10 -13.53
CA SER A 47 -7.95 -9.42 -12.87
C SER A 47 -6.56 -9.75 -12.35
N GLN A 48 -5.52 -9.47 -13.14
CA GLN A 48 -4.14 -9.70 -12.73
C GLN A 48 -3.73 -8.76 -11.60
N THR A 49 -4.18 -7.50 -11.61
CA THR A 49 -3.91 -6.56 -10.51
C THR A 49 -4.46 -7.06 -9.18
N LEU A 50 -5.64 -7.68 -9.16
CA LEU A 50 -6.20 -8.28 -7.95
C LEU A 50 -5.34 -9.45 -7.43
N LYS A 51 -4.74 -10.25 -8.33
CA LYS A 51 -3.78 -11.29 -7.93
C LYS A 51 -2.50 -10.69 -7.36
N LEU A 52 -1.98 -9.63 -7.97
CA LEU A 52 -0.81 -8.91 -7.45
C LEU A 52 -1.08 -8.34 -6.05
N LEU A 53 -2.27 -7.81 -5.81
CA LEU A 53 -2.66 -7.26 -4.50
C LEU A 53 -2.76 -8.31 -3.39
N THR A 54 -3.11 -9.55 -3.74
CA THR A 54 -3.36 -10.65 -2.79
C THR A 54 -2.21 -11.65 -2.69
N ALA A 55 -1.25 -11.60 -3.61
CA ALA A 55 -0.07 -12.46 -3.61
C ALA A 55 0.75 -12.28 -2.33
N GLN A 56 1.16 -13.40 -1.74
CA GLN A 56 2.10 -13.38 -0.62
C GLN A 56 3.50 -13.03 -1.13
N LEU A 57 4.17 -12.13 -0.40
CA LEU A 57 5.51 -11.69 -0.71
C LEU A 57 6.50 -12.34 0.26
N PRO A 58 7.28 -13.37 -0.16
CA PRO A 58 8.13 -14.15 0.75
C PRO A 58 9.18 -13.30 1.47
N HIS A 59 9.71 -12.29 0.78
CA HIS A 59 10.72 -11.38 1.31
C HIS A 59 10.15 -10.26 2.21
N TRP A 60 8.83 -10.20 2.39
CA TRP A 60 8.14 -9.18 3.18
C TRP A 60 7.31 -9.81 4.30
N GLY A 61 7.80 -10.90 4.89
CA GLY A 61 7.12 -11.62 5.98
C GLY A 61 5.81 -12.27 5.53
N TYR A 62 5.75 -12.72 4.27
CA TYR A 62 4.57 -13.32 3.64
C TYR A 62 3.32 -12.44 3.64
N GLN A 63 3.49 -11.13 3.84
CA GLN A 63 2.41 -10.15 3.70
C GLN A 63 2.07 -9.95 2.22
N ASN A 64 0.83 -9.56 1.94
CA ASN A 64 0.43 -9.09 0.61
C ASN A 64 0.43 -7.56 0.54
N CYS A 65 0.27 -7.00 -0.67
CA CYS A 65 0.33 -5.56 -0.89
C CYS A 65 -0.75 -4.79 -0.11
N LEU A 66 -1.95 -5.35 0.06
CA LEU A 66 -3.01 -4.77 0.89
C LEU A 66 -2.58 -4.66 2.35
N SER A 67 -2.06 -5.74 2.94
CA SER A 67 -1.54 -5.74 4.31
C SER A 67 -0.42 -4.71 4.50
N LEU A 68 0.52 -4.65 3.55
CA LEU A 68 1.61 -3.66 3.60
C LEU A 68 1.10 -2.22 3.53
N ALA A 69 0.08 -1.94 2.71
CA ALA A 69 -0.56 -0.63 2.61
C ALA A 69 -1.27 -0.24 3.93
N VAL A 70 -1.96 -1.19 4.58
CA VAL A 70 -2.55 -1.00 5.92
C VAL A 70 -1.48 -0.67 6.95
N MET A 71 -0.40 -1.48 7.00
CA MET A 71 0.72 -1.26 7.93
C MET A 71 1.44 0.08 7.68
N ALA A 72 1.41 0.60 6.45
CA ALA A 72 1.96 1.91 6.10
C ALA A 72 0.98 3.07 6.37
N ASN A 73 -0.27 2.80 6.75
CA ASN A 73 -1.37 3.75 6.79
C ASN A 73 -1.50 4.53 5.47
N HIS A 74 -1.40 3.82 4.34
CA HIS A 74 -1.50 4.40 3.00
C HIS A 74 -2.96 4.46 2.55
N LYS A 75 -3.71 5.42 3.12
CA LYS A 75 -5.16 5.55 2.89
C LYS A 75 -5.53 5.76 1.41
N PRO A 76 -4.82 6.59 0.61
CA PRO A 76 -5.12 6.73 -0.82
C PRO A 76 -4.99 5.41 -1.60
N PHE A 77 -3.95 4.62 -1.32
CA PHE A 77 -3.79 3.30 -1.94
C PHE A 77 -4.96 2.37 -1.59
N LEU A 78 -5.36 2.33 -0.32
CA LEU A 78 -6.49 1.53 0.13
C LEU A 78 -7.83 2.01 -0.45
N ALA A 79 -7.99 3.32 -0.65
CA ALA A 79 -9.19 3.93 -1.23
C ALA A 79 -9.29 3.73 -2.75
N HIS A 80 -8.22 3.27 -3.41
CA HIS A 80 -8.22 3.03 -4.85
C HIS A 80 -9.36 2.07 -5.26
N PRO A 81 -10.07 2.30 -6.38
CA PRO A 81 -11.22 1.49 -6.78
C PRO A 81 -10.94 -0.02 -6.84
N CYS A 82 -9.73 -0.42 -7.25
CA CYS A 82 -9.36 -1.82 -7.30
C CYS A 82 -9.31 -2.48 -5.90
N CYS A 83 -8.82 -1.76 -4.90
CA CYS A 83 -8.74 -2.22 -3.52
C CYS A 83 -10.14 -2.30 -2.91
N GLN A 84 -11.00 -1.31 -3.16
CA GLN A 84 -12.39 -1.32 -2.69
C GLN A 84 -13.20 -2.46 -3.32
N ARG A 85 -13.03 -2.70 -4.64
CA ARG A 85 -13.65 -3.84 -5.32
C ARG A 85 -13.21 -5.17 -4.72
N LEU A 86 -11.90 -5.34 -4.52
CA LEU A 86 -11.35 -6.54 -3.91
C LEU A 86 -11.85 -6.75 -2.48
N LEU A 87 -11.92 -5.70 -1.66
CA LEU A 87 -12.45 -5.79 -0.30
C LEU A 87 -13.94 -6.17 -0.29
N ALA A 88 -14.73 -5.65 -1.23
CA ALA A 88 -16.13 -6.04 -1.40
C ALA A 88 -16.27 -7.50 -1.84
N GLU A 89 -15.41 -7.98 -2.76
CA GLU A 89 -15.37 -9.39 -3.16
C GLU A 89 -14.99 -10.30 -1.98
N LEU A 90 -14.00 -9.92 -1.17
CA LEU A 90 -13.59 -10.65 0.03
C LEU A 90 -14.70 -10.67 1.09
N TRP A 91 -15.41 -9.55 1.27
CA TRP A 91 -16.54 -9.46 2.20
C TRP A 91 -17.69 -10.38 1.82
N HIS A 92 -18.04 -10.44 0.53
CA HIS A 92 -19.06 -11.36 0.04
C HIS A 92 -18.58 -12.83 0.02
N GLY A 93 -17.27 -13.07 0.08
CA GLY A 93 -16.68 -14.40 0.05
C GLY A 93 -16.99 -15.16 -1.24
N SER A 94 -17.06 -16.49 -1.18
CA SER A 94 -17.35 -17.34 -2.35
C SER A 94 -18.80 -17.25 -2.86
N LEU A 95 -19.66 -16.44 -2.24
CA LEU A 95 -21.05 -16.24 -2.65
C LEU A 95 -21.11 -15.27 -3.84
N ARG A 96 -20.73 -15.75 -5.04
CA ARG A 96 -21.01 -15.02 -6.28
C ARG A 96 -22.52 -15.04 -6.53
N VAL A 97 -23.23 -14.00 -6.11
CA VAL A 97 -24.52 -13.65 -6.69
C VAL A 97 -24.23 -13.13 -8.10
N ARG A 98 -24.29 -14.02 -9.09
CA ARG A 98 -24.28 -13.62 -10.50
C ARG A 98 -25.57 -12.83 -10.75
N ARG A 99 -25.45 -11.57 -11.18
CA ARG A 99 -26.50 -10.90 -11.94
C ARG A 99 -26.36 -11.29 -13.41
#